data_AF-A0A948EZF4-F1
#
_entry.id   AF-A0A948EZF4-F1
#
_cell.length_a   1.000
_cell.length_b   1.000
_cell.length_c   1.000
_cell.angle_alpha   90.00
_cell.angle_beta   90.00
_cell.angle_gamma   90.00
#
_symmetry.space_group_name_H-M   'P 1'
#
loop_
_entity.id
_entity.type
_entity.pdbx_description
1 polymer ?
#
loop_
_entity_poly.entity_id
_entity_poly.type
_entity_poly.pdbx_seq_one_letter_code
_entity_poly.pdbx_strand_id
1 'polypeptide(L)'
;FADNRVPSDEDQFVLVSPDEEPLLSDKGRMRIDAYDAAPISLGLAAEQRAAIKTLYRGSALDMAIVERIPSKTDRTLGDYWKHEPGLHCGQGYQVATRSKDDSFLQGKRALRANYSEHPFLVLEDALDPYRPQGLHRPRSPEIYQAPLVLVREGSKADRGEGRALFSDCDLAYSESYYGFSAANHPNGQFLCRYLLVLIHGKVFEYLSLMTSAKFGVERESLQLRDVESLPFVPPGKLGKDHRAAIKACFAKLIANQPDWTELDRTVAQIYGLSERDQQTIADTLSTRAPFAAAKKRAIKSVTLKEAELFRARLETELANVLSASGHRVQVSMTNSPDRHLPWRFLSIALNDRPTPPELPARWIEQADDLAASRITLIDAHEPCLTVGLLDRYRYWTPTQARLLASDLLWEHGAMLEERARR
;
A
#
# COMPACT_ATOMS: atom_id res chain seq x y z
N PHE A 1 21.76 -38.02 -10.54
CA PHE A 1 20.30 -38.16 -10.38
C PHE A 1 19.86 -37.19 -9.30
N ALA A 2 18.71 -36.52 -9.47
CA ALA A 2 18.13 -35.68 -8.42
C ALA A 2 17.19 -36.56 -7.58
N ASP A 3 17.37 -36.58 -6.27
CA ASP A 3 16.50 -37.29 -5.33
C ASP A 3 15.42 -36.33 -4.84
N ASN A 4 14.15 -36.70 -5.02
CA ASN A 4 13.05 -35.95 -4.41
C ASN A 4 13.12 -36.08 -2.89
N ARG A 5 13.18 -34.94 -2.20
CA ARG A 5 13.15 -34.85 -0.73
C ARG A 5 12.08 -33.84 -0.34
N VAL A 6 11.44 -34.09 0.80
CA VAL A 6 10.56 -33.08 1.42
C VAL A 6 11.46 -31.92 1.84
N PRO A 7 11.13 -30.68 1.44
CA PRO A 7 11.95 -29.54 1.81
C PRO A 7 11.79 -29.23 3.31
N SER A 8 12.86 -28.73 3.91
CA SER A 8 12.94 -28.19 5.26
C SER A 8 12.55 -26.70 5.29
N ASP A 9 12.32 -26.17 6.49
CA ASP A 9 11.95 -24.75 6.66
C ASP A 9 13.07 -23.78 6.21
N GLU A 10 14.32 -24.23 6.27
CA GLU A 10 15.50 -23.50 5.81
C GLU A 10 15.70 -23.55 4.29
N ASP A 11 15.02 -24.46 3.59
CA ASP A 11 15.08 -24.49 2.13
C ASP A 11 14.43 -23.22 1.55
N GLN A 12 14.97 -22.76 0.42
CA GLN A 12 14.62 -21.47 -0.16
C GLN A 12 14.14 -21.62 -1.60
N PHE A 13 13.29 -20.68 -2.03
CA PHE A 13 12.99 -20.44 -3.43
C PHE A 13 13.25 -18.98 -3.78
N VAL A 14 13.56 -18.70 -5.04
CA VAL A 14 13.74 -17.33 -5.51
C VAL A 14 12.42 -16.81 -6.04
N LEU A 15 11.91 -15.74 -5.44
CA LEU A 15 10.74 -15.02 -5.95
C LEU A 15 11.21 -13.94 -6.92
N VAL A 16 10.66 -13.97 -8.14
CA VAL A 16 10.91 -12.94 -9.16
C VAL A 16 9.58 -12.41 -9.65
N SER A 17 9.47 -11.09 -9.69
CA SER A 17 8.22 -10.39 -10.00
C SER A 17 8.49 -9.23 -10.97
N PRO A 18 8.67 -9.52 -12.27
CA PRO A 18 9.03 -8.50 -13.24
C PRO A 18 7.98 -7.39 -13.32
N ASP A 19 8.44 -6.15 -13.32
CA ASP A 19 7.57 -4.99 -13.55
C ASP A 19 7.20 -4.87 -15.03
N GLU A 20 6.04 -4.26 -15.29
CA GLU A 20 5.63 -3.90 -16.64
C GLU A 20 6.56 -2.80 -17.19
N GLU A 21 7.18 -3.07 -18.34
CA GLU A 21 8.01 -2.12 -19.07
C GLU A 21 7.61 -2.12 -20.54
N PRO A 22 6.66 -1.27 -20.97
CA PRO A 22 6.07 -1.34 -22.30
C PRO A 22 7.11 -1.37 -23.44
N LEU A 23 8.18 -0.57 -23.35
CA LEU A 23 9.24 -0.54 -24.37
C LEU A 23 9.99 -1.88 -24.55
N LEU A 24 10.04 -2.71 -23.49
CA LEU A 24 10.59 -4.07 -23.53
C LEU A 24 9.49 -5.09 -23.86
N SER A 25 8.35 -4.99 -23.19
CA SER A 25 7.24 -5.94 -23.31
C SER A 25 6.62 -5.95 -24.71
N ASP A 26 6.54 -4.79 -25.38
CA ASP A 26 6.10 -4.67 -26.78
C ASP A 26 7.04 -5.41 -27.76
N LYS A 27 8.27 -5.69 -27.32
CA LYS A 27 9.28 -6.47 -28.06
C LYS A 27 9.40 -7.91 -27.57
N GLY A 28 8.48 -8.36 -26.71
CA GLY A 28 8.52 -9.69 -26.10
C GLY A 28 9.66 -9.89 -25.10
N ARG A 29 10.20 -8.81 -24.51
CA ARG A 29 11.27 -8.85 -23.50
C ARG A 29 10.74 -8.48 -22.13
N MET A 30 11.35 -9.03 -21.09
CA MET A 30 11.10 -8.68 -19.69
C MET A 30 12.42 -8.43 -18.97
N ARG A 31 12.43 -7.49 -18.03
CA ARG A 31 13.58 -7.21 -17.17
C ARG A 31 13.47 -8.06 -15.91
N ILE A 32 14.51 -8.84 -15.61
CA ILE A 32 14.65 -9.57 -14.36
C ILE A 32 15.95 -9.10 -13.73
N ASP A 33 15.83 -8.18 -12.77
CA ASP A 33 16.98 -7.72 -12.01
C ASP A 33 17.32 -8.75 -10.92
N ALA A 34 18.61 -9.02 -10.74
CA ALA A 34 19.11 -9.84 -9.64
C ALA A 34 18.76 -9.23 -8.26
N TYR A 35 18.68 -7.90 -8.14
CA TYR A 35 18.27 -7.23 -6.90
C TYR A 35 16.78 -7.42 -6.56
N ASP A 36 15.95 -7.68 -7.57
CA ASP A 36 14.53 -7.99 -7.37
C ASP A 36 14.29 -9.51 -7.16
N ALA A 37 15.33 -10.34 -7.30
CA ALA A 37 15.30 -11.79 -7.17
C ALA A 37 15.70 -12.23 -5.76
N ALA A 38 14.82 -12.00 -4.78
CA ALA A 38 15.09 -12.33 -3.38
C ALA A 38 14.86 -13.82 -3.07
N PRO A 39 15.82 -14.51 -2.42
CA PRO A 39 15.57 -15.83 -1.86
C PRO A 39 14.63 -15.71 -0.65
N ILE A 40 13.62 -16.57 -0.61
CA ILE A 40 12.62 -16.64 0.46
C ILE A 40 12.69 -18.04 1.07
N SER A 41 12.85 -18.12 2.39
CA SER A 41 12.77 -19.40 3.10
C SER A 41 11.34 -19.93 3.12
N LEU A 42 11.19 -21.25 3.02
CA LEU A 42 9.89 -21.90 3.09
C LEU A 42 9.23 -21.69 4.47
N GLY A 43 10.02 -21.64 5.54
CA GLY A 43 9.54 -21.28 6.87
C GLY A 43 8.84 -19.92 6.90
N LEU A 44 9.48 -18.88 6.35
CA LEU A 44 8.89 -17.54 6.27
C LEU A 44 7.57 -17.55 5.47
N ALA A 45 7.56 -18.22 4.31
CA ALA A 45 6.37 -18.33 3.48
C ALA A 45 5.21 -19.10 4.16
N ALA A 46 5.54 -20.11 4.98
CA ALA A 46 4.57 -20.91 5.70
C ALA A 46 3.99 -20.18 6.94
N GLU A 47 4.83 -19.49 7.69
CA GLU A 47 4.44 -18.76 8.90
C GLU A 47 3.69 -17.46 8.58
N GLN A 48 4.19 -16.71 7.59
CA GLN A 48 3.64 -15.40 7.23
C GLN A 48 2.89 -15.48 5.90
N ARG A 49 1.58 -15.76 5.98
CA ARG A 49 0.71 -15.91 4.79
C ARG A 49 0.77 -14.75 3.79
N ALA A 50 1.01 -13.53 4.27
CA ALA A 50 1.08 -12.33 3.42
C ALA A 50 2.48 -12.11 2.81
N ALA A 51 3.50 -12.86 3.20
CA ALA A 51 4.90 -12.57 2.86
C ALA A 51 5.14 -12.55 1.35
N ILE A 52 4.70 -13.60 0.65
CA ILE A 52 4.89 -13.72 -0.79
C ILE A 52 4.24 -12.55 -1.52
N LYS A 53 2.99 -12.21 -1.17
CA LYS A 53 2.27 -11.12 -1.83
C LYS A 53 2.86 -9.75 -1.47
N THR A 54 3.32 -9.57 -0.24
CA THR A 54 3.95 -8.33 0.21
C THR A 54 5.28 -8.10 -0.49
N LEU A 55 6.11 -9.14 -0.66
CA LEU A 55 7.35 -9.06 -1.43
C LEU A 55 7.10 -8.92 -2.94
N TYR A 56 6.04 -9.55 -3.46
CA TYR A 56 5.58 -9.33 -4.84
C TYR A 56 5.20 -7.85 -5.10
N ARG A 57 4.60 -7.17 -4.11
CA ARG A 57 4.10 -5.80 -4.26
C ARG A 57 5.03 -4.72 -3.73
N GLY A 58 5.97 -5.03 -2.85
CA GLY A 58 6.71 -4.05 -2.07
C GLY A 58 8.13 -4.50 -1.80
N SER A 59 8.61 -4.22 -0.60
CA SER A 59 10.00 -4.41 -0.15
C SER A 59 10.08 -5.02 1.24
N ALA A 60 11.29 -5.22 1.75
CA ALA A 60 11.51 -5.61 3.14
C ALA A 60 10.92 -4.60 4.15
N LEU A 61 10.85 -3.31 3.81
CA LEU A 61 10.19 -2.31 4.67
C LEU A 61 8.68 -2.53 4.72
N ASP A 62 8.07 -2.96 3.62
CA ASP A 62 6.65 -3.29 3.56
C ASP A 62 6.33 -4.54 4.39
N MET A 63 7.19 -5.56 4.33
CA MET A 63 7.10 -6.74 5.21
C MET A 63 7.05 -6.34 6.69
N ALA A 64 7.97 -5.48 7.12
CA ALA A 64 8.02 -5.00 8.51
C ALA A 64 6.76 -4.21 8.92
N ILE A 65 6.11 -3.49 7.99
CA ILE A 65 4.86 -2.76 8.26
C ILE A 65 3.69 -3.73 8.35
N VAL A 66 3.57 -4.67 7.41
CA VAL A 66 2.51 -5.69 7.37
C VAL A 66 2.55 -6.58 8.61
N GLU A 67 3.72 -6.88 9.16
CA GLU A 67 3.86 -7.60 10.44
C GLU A 67 3.49 -6.73 11.65
N ARG A 68 3.86 -5.45 11.64
CA ARG A 68 3.63 -4.54 12.76
C ARG A 68 2.16 -4.16 12.95
N ILE A 69 1.39 -4.00 11.89
CA ILE A 69 -0.02 -3.56 12.01
C ILE A 69 -0.86 -4.57 12.81
N PRO A 70 -0.86 -5.89 12.49
CA PRO A 70 -1.52 -6.90 13.31
C PRO A 70 -1.00 -6.98 14.75
N SER A 71 0.27 -6.67 15.02
CA SER A 71 0.80 -6.70 16.40
C SER A 71 0.10 -5.74 17.38
N LYS A 72 -0.66 -4.76 16.86
CA LYS A 72 -1.43 -3.80 17.67
C LYS A 72 -2.79 -4.32 18.13
N THR A 73 -3.27 -5.42 17.56
CA THR A 73 -4.57 -5.97 17.90
C THR A 73 -4.65 -7.46 17.67
N ASP A 74 -5.29 -8.15 18.60
CA ASP A 74 -5.58 -9.58 18.56
C ASP A 74 -6.86 -9.90 17.77
N ARG A 75 -7.57 -8.88 17.26
CA ARG A 75 -8.87 -9.04 16.59
C ARG A 75 -8.86 -8.43 15.20
N THR A 76 -9.49 -9.13 14.26
CA THR A 76 -9.89 -8.58 12.97
C THR A 76 -11.23 -7.86 13.08
N LEU A 77 -11.58 -7.05 12.09
CA LEU A 77 -12.88 -6.37 12.01
C LEU A 77 -14.02 -7.39 12.01
N GLY A 78 -13.90 -8.47 11.22
CA GLY A 78 -14.89 -9.53 11.14
C GLY A 78 -15.06 -10.26 12.47
N ASP A 79 -13.96 -10.59 13.14
CA ASP A 79 -14.01 -11.22 14.47
C ASP A 79 -14.69 -10.31 15.49
N TYR A 80 -14.37 -9.01 15.49
CA TYR A 80 -15.02 -8.04 16.37
C TYR A 80 -16.52 -7.92 16.06
N TRP A 81 -16.91 -7.75 14.80
CA TRP A 81 -18.32 -7.60 14.42
C TRP A 81 -19.16 -8.85 14.68
N LYS A 82 -18.56 -10.03 14.56
CA LYS A 82 -19.26 -11.31 14.76
C LYS A 82 -19.54 -11.64 16.23
N HIS A 83 -18.66 -11.24 17.15
CA HIS A 83 -18.75 -11.63 18.56
C HIS A 83 -19.36 -10.56 19.47
N GLU A 84 -19.41 -9.30 19.04
CA GLU A 84 -20.02 -8.23 19.82
C GLU A 84 -21.55 -8.18 19.60
N PRO A 85 -22.37 -8.27 20.65
CA PRO A 85 -23.83 -8.26 20.53
C PRO A 85 -24.35 -6.98 19.84
N GLY A 86 -25.30 -7.16 18.92
CA GLY A 86 -25.95 -6.05 18.22
C GLY A 86 -25.16 -5.48 17.03
N LEU A 87 -24.03 -6.11 16.66
CA LEU A 87 -23.30 -5.85 15.43
C LEU A 87 -23.61 -6.94 14.38
N HIS A 88 -23.83 -6.51 13.14
CA HIS A 88 -24.15 -7.42 12.05
C HIS A 88 -23.42 -6.98 10.77
N CYS A 89 -22.81 -7.92 10.05
CA CYS A 89 -22.17 -7.65 8.76
C CYS A 89 -22.65 -8.61 7.68
N GLY A 90 -22.58 -8.18 6.43
CA GLY A 90 -22.89 -9.05 5.31
C GLY A 90 -22.96 -8.34 3.97
N GLN A 91 -22.84 -9.15 2.91
CA GLN A 91 -23.07 -8.69 1.54
C GLN A 91 -24.56 -8.42 1.30
N GLY A 92 -24.84 -7.40 0.49
CA GLY A 92 -26.19 -6.97 0.14
C GLY A 92 -26.99 -8.01 -0.64
N TYR A 93 -28.20 -7.60 -1.01
CA TYR A 93 -29.12 -8.47 -1.71
C TYR A 93 -28.65 -8.75 -3.15
N GLN A 94 -28.95 -9.97 -3.61
CA GLN A 94 -28.71 -10.42 -4.97
C GLN A 94 -30.05 -10.75 -5.60
N VAL A 95 -30.36 -10.10 -6.72
CA VAL A 95 -31.57 -10.39 -7.47
C VAL A 95 -31.40 -11.74 -8.15
N ALA A 96 -32.42 -12.60 -8.09
CA ALA A 96 -32.45 -13.83 -8.86
C ALA A 96 -33.81 -14.00 -9.53
N THR A 97 -33.81 -14.75 -10.63
CA THR A 97 -35.01 -15.09 -11.42
C THR A 97 -36.01 -16.00 -10.69
N ARG A 98 -35.66 -16.58 -9.54
CA ARG A 98 -36.56 -17.41 -8.72
C ARG A 98 -36.70 -16.80 -7.32
N SER A 99 -37.96 -16.63 -6.90
CA SER A 99 -38.43 -15.82 -5.79
C SER A 99 -38.22 -16.47 -4.42
N LYS A 100 -37.17 -16.05 -3.72
CA LYS A 100 -37.13 -16.14 -2.25
C LYS A 100 -37.54 -14.82 -1.63
N ASP A 101 -37.97 -14.89 -0.36
CA ASP A 101 -38.50 -13.79 0.42
C ASP A 101 -37.61 -12.53 0.38
N ASP A 102 -38.22 -11.40 0.02
CA ASP A 102 -37.68 -10.04 0.08
C ASP A 102 -38.55 -9.09 0.93
N SER A 103 -39.54 -9.61 1.66
CA SER A 103 -40.51 -8.79 2.42
C SER A 103 -39.85 -7.88 3.46
N PHE A 104 -38.75 -8.32 4.07
CA PHE A 104 -37.99 -7.53 5.04
C PHE A 104 -37.29 -6.29 4.44
N LEU A 105 -37.20 -6.20 3.10
CA LEU A 105 -36.70 -5.01 2.38
C LEU A 105 -37.83 -4.07 1.97
N GLN A 106 -39.10 -4.47 2.14
CA GLN A 106 -40.25 -3.65 1.76
C GLN A 106 -40.27 -2.34 2.55
N GLY A 107 -40.56 -1.24 1.85
CA GLY A 107 -40.61 0.11 2.44
C GLY A 107 -39.24 0.78 2.60
N LYS A 108 -38.12 0.07 2.42
CA LYS A 108 -36.78 0.67 2.45
C LYS A 108 -36.44 1.35 1.13
N ARG A 109 -35.56 2.35 1.17
CA ARG A 109 -34.92 2.90 -0.02
C ARG A 109 -33.83 1.96 -0.54
N ALA A 110 -33.61 1.93 -1.85
CA ALA A 110 -32.68 1.00 -2.50
C ALA A 110 -31.39 1.70 -2.93
N LEU A 111 -30.27 1.28 -2.35
CA LEU A 111 -28.92 1.68 -2.77
C LEU A 111 -28.36 0.69 -3.79
N ARG A 112 -28.09 1.19 -5.00
CA ARG A 112 -27.54 0.40 -6.12
C ARG A 112 -26.08 0.75 -6.40
N ALA A 113 -25.45 -0.05 -7.26
CA ALA A 113 -24.03 0.07 -7.60
C ALA A 113 -23.62 1.46 -8.12
N ASN A 114 -24.53 2.13 -8.84
CA ASN A 114 -24.28 3.40 -9.53
C ASN A 114 -24.51 4.65 -8.66
N TYR A 115 -24.66 4.51 -7.34
CA TYR A 115 -24.84 5.66 -6.46
C TYR A 115 -23.63 6.60 -6.50
N SER A 116 -23.88 7.87 -6.87
CA SER A 116 -22.88 8.92 -7.05
C SER A 116 -23.25 10.27 -6.42
N GLU A 117 -24.39 10.37 -5.73
CA GLU A 117 -24.88 11.64 -5.18
C GLU A 117 -23.97 12.20 -4.08
N HIS A 118 -23.37 11.32 -3.28
CA HIS A 118 -22.37 11.70 -2.30
C HIS A 118 -21.36 10.56 -2.08
N PRO A 119 -20.05 10.85 -2.00
CA PRO A 119 -19.02 9.79 -1.93
C PRO A 119 -18.91 9.09 -0.57
N PHE A 120 -19.39 9.72 0.51
CA PHE A 120 -19.16 9.26 1.90
C PHE A 120 -20.42 9.06 2.74
N LEU A 121 -21.59 9.46 2.23
CA LEU A 121 -22.85 9.55 2.96
C LEU A 121 -23.96 9.07 2.03
N VAL A 122 -24.93 8.33 2.55
CA VAL A 122 -26.14 8.02 1.81
C VAL A 122 -27.14 9.16 1.99
N LEU A 123 -27.60 9.74 0.89
CA LEU A 123 -28.68 10.72 0.86
C LEU A 123 -29.98 9.98 0.54
N GLU A 124 -30.78 9.70 1.57
CA GLU A 124 -32.00 8.88 1.46
C GLU A 124 -32.99 9.41 0.42
N ASP A 125 -33.18 10.73 0.37
CA ASP A 125 -34.11 11.40 -0.54
C ASP A 125 -33.75 11.22 -2.03
N ALA A 126 -32.48 10.90 -2.31
CA ALA A 126 -32.01 10.65 -3.67
C ALA A 126 -32.17 9.19 -4.11
N LEU A 127 -32.68 8.31 -3.24
CA LEU A 127 -32.84 6.89 -3.52
C LEU A 127 -34.27 6.54 -3.91
N ASP A 128 -34.41 5.66 -4.90
CA ASP A 128 -35.68 5.06 -5.24
C ASP A 128 -36.15 4.07 -4.15
N PRO A 129 -37.47 3.89 -3.95
CA PRO A 129 -37.97 2.80 -3.13
C PRO A 129 -37.52 1.43 -3.65
N TYR A 130 -37.24 0.51 -2.73
CA TYR A 130 -37.01 -0.90 -3.08
C TYR A 130 -38.25 -1.48 -3.75
N ARG A 131 -38.03 -2.15 -4.88
CA ARG A 131 -39.07 -2.89 -5.60
C ARG A 131 -38.78 -4.38 -5.44
N PRO A 132 -39.73 -5.18 -4.95
CA PRO A 132 -39.60 -6.63 -4.86
C PRO A 132 -39.22 -7.24 -6.21
N GLN A 133 -38.20 -8.08 -6.21
CA GLN A 133 -37.67 -8.73 -7.42
C GLN A 133 -37.36 -10.21 -7.20
N GLY A 134 -37.49 -10.72 -5.96
CA GLY A 134 -37.05 -12.06 -5.59
C GLY A 134 -35.54 -12.13 -5.40
N LEU A 135 -35.12 -12.74 -4.28
CA LEU A 135 -33.70 -12.85 -3.94
C LEU A 135 -33.11 -14.20 -4.30
N HIS A 136 -31.83 -14.20 -4.67
CA HIS A 136 -31.02 -15.42 -4.79
C HIS A 136 -31.00 -16.22 -3.47
N ARG A 137 -30.80 -15.50 -2.36
CA ARG A 137 -30.94 -15.97 -0.99
C ARG A 137 -31.28 -14.80 -0.07
N PRO A 138 -32.27 -14.92 0.83
CA PRO A 138 -32.53 -13.92 1.85
C PRO A 138 -31.26 -13.70 2.69
N ARG A 139 -31.04 -12.44 3.05
CA ARG A 139 -29.97 -12.02 3.97
C ARG A 139 -30.57 -11.84 5.36
N SER A 140 -29.71 -11.72 6.37
CA SER A 140 -30.16 -11.29 7.71
C SER A 140 -30.75 -9.87 7.61
N PRO A 141 -31.99 -9.61 8.05
CA PRO A 141 -32.57 -8.26 8.01
C PRO A 141 -31.75 -7.19 8.76
N GLU A 142 -31.02 -7.60 9.79
CA GLU A 142 -30.25 -6.74 10.69
C GLU A 142 -29.09 -6.00 9.99
N ILE A 143 -28.56 -6.55 8.89
CA ILE A 143 -27.46 -5.90 8.15
C ILE A 143 -27.92 -4.61 7.46
N TYR A 144 -29.23 -4.42 7.28
CA TYR A 144 -29.85 -3.27 6.61
C TYR A 144 -30.32 -2.17 7.57
N GLN A 145 -30.08 -2.33 8.88
CA GLN A 145 -30.52 -1.41 9.91
C GLN A 145 -29.46 -0.38 10.26
N ALA A 146 -29.86 0.88 10.47
CA ALA A 146 -28.94 1.96 10.81
C ALA A 146 -28.59 2.05 12.31
N PRO A 147 -27.44 2.65 12.67
CA PRO A 147 -26.41 3.18 11.76
C PRO A 147 -25.61 2.04 11.12
N LEU A 148 -25.23 2.22 9.85
CA LEU A 148 -24.43 1.26 9.11
C LEU A 148 -23.39 1.92 8.20
N VAL A 149 -22.31 1.18 7.94
CA VAL A 149 -21.29 1.52 6.94
C VAL A 149 -21.37 0.53 5.78
N LEU A 150 -21.34 1.04 4.56
CA LEU A 150 -21.46 0.28 3.33
C LEU A 150 -20.15 0.39 2.56
N VAL A 151 -19.30 -0.64 2.64
CA VAL A 151 -18.04 -0.71 1.90
C VAL A 151 -18.33 -1.19 0.48
N ARG A 152 -17.86 -0.47 -0.53
CA ARG A 152 -18.03 -0.86 -1.94
C ARG A 152 -17.18 -2.09 -2.26
N GLU A 153 -17.73 -3.03 -3.02
CA GLU A 153 -16.97 -4.16 -3.57
C GLU A 153 -15.91 -3.65 -4.58
N GLY A 154 -16.31 -2.75 -5.48
CA GLY A 154 -15.40 -2.13 -6.44
C GLY A 154 -14.53 -1.07 -5.78
N SER A 155 -13.21 -1.22 -5.90
CA SER A 155 -12.24 -0.24 -5.42
C SER A 155 -11.87 0.71 -6.55
N LYS A 156 -11.91 2.01 -6.27
CA LYS A 156 -11.51 3.07 -7.21
C LYS A 156 -10.16 3.64 -6.82
N ALA A 157 -9.40 4.09 -7.82
CA ALA A 157 -8.10 4.71 -7.62
C ALA A 157 -8.18 6.00 -6.80
N ASP A 158 -9.16 6.86 -7.11
CA ASP A 158 -9.42 8.05 -6.32
C ASP A 158 -10.35 7.71 -5.15
N ARG A 159 -9.82 7.81 -3.93
CA ARG A 159 -10.62 7.64 -2.71
C ARG A 159 -11.63 8.77 -2.47
N GLY A 160 -11.46 9.91 -3.14
CA GLY A 160 -12.46 10.99 -3.19
C GLY A 160 -13.78 10.56 -3.82
N GLU A 161 -13.76 9.55 -4.70
CA GLU A 161 -14.97 8.96 -5.27
C GLU A 161 -15.68 7.98 -4.31
N GLY A 162 -15.12 7.76 -3.12
CA GLY A 162 -15.71 7.02 -2.04
C GLY A 162 -15.44 5.50 -2.09
N ARG A 163 -14.81 4.96 -1.04
CA ARG A 163 -14.68 3.51 -0.79
C ARG A 163 -15.81 2.93 0.04
N ALA A 164 -16.40 3.75 0.91
CA ALA A 164 -17.48 3.37 1.79
C ALA A 164 -18.39 4.56 2.07
N LEU A 165 -19.65 4.26 2.36
CA LEU A 165 -20.69 5.22 2.70
C LEU A 165 -21.18 5.00 4.13
N PHE A 166 -21.48 6.06 4.84
CA PHE A 166 -22.25 6.01 6.08
C PHE A 166 -23.74 6.19 5.78
N SER A 167 -24.59 5.50 6.52
CA SER A 167 -26.03 5.76 6.55
C SER A 167 -26.56 5.79 7.98
N ASP A 168 -27.41 6.77 8.25
CA ASP A 168 -28.20 6.92 9.46
C ASP A 168 -29.66 6.46 9.29
N CYS A 169 -30.04 6.03 8.09
CA CYS A 169 -31.34 5.41 7.82
C CYS A 169 -31.20 3.94 7.39
N ASP A 170 -32.27 3.18 7.61
CA ASP A 170 -32.42 1.82 7.13
C ASP A 170 -32.52 1.78 5.60
N LEU A 171 -31.73 0.93 4.95
CA LEU A 171 -31.69 0.89 3.48
C LEU A 171 -31.47 -0.52 2.94
N ALA A 172 -32.07 -0.82 1.78
CA ALA A 172 -31.79 -2.03 1.03
C ALA A 172 -30.59 -1.77 0.10
N TYR A 173 -29.42 -2.37 0.36
CA TYR A 173 -28.26 -2.25 -0.53
C TYR A 173 -28.01 -3.51 -1.35
N SER A 174 -27.60 -3.33 -2.61
CA SER A 174 -27.28 -4.42 -3.53
C SER A 174 -25.96 -5.13 -3.16
N GLU A 175 -25.69 -6.25 -3.83
CA GLU A 175 -24.46 -7.06 -3.68
C GLU A 175 -23.14 -6.31 -3.88
N SER A 176 -23.19 -5.12 -4.49
CA SER A 176 -22.06 -4.22 -4.72
C SER A 176 -21.54 -3.57 -3.44
N TYR A 177 -22.19 -3.81 -2.29
CA TYR A 177 -21.79 -3.31 -0.99
C TYR A 177 -21.73 -4.43 0.05
N TYR A 178 -20.78 -4.26 0.98
CA TYR A 178 -20.65 -4.98 2.22
C TYR A 178 -21.09 -4.07 3.37
N GLY A 179 -22.20 -4.41 4.01
CA GLY A 179 -22.75 -3.63 5.10
C GLY A 179 -22.22 -4.09 6.45
N PHE A 180 -21.97 -3.11 7.32
CA PHE A 180 -21.58 -3.26 8.72
C PHE A 180 -22.55 -2.42 9.55
N SER A 181 -23.62 -3.07 9.99
CA SER A 181 -24.65 -2.48 10.86
C SER A 181 -24.21 -2.54 12.32
N ALA A 182 -24.50 -1.45 13.03
CA ALA A 182 -24.33 -1.33 14.47
C ALA A 182 -25.60 -0.84 15.17
N ALA A 183 -26.76 -1.09 14.56
CA ALA A 183 -28.09 -0.65 15.02
C ALA A 183 -28.36 -0.92 16.49
N ASN A 184 -27.99 -2.10 16.96
CA ASN A 184 -28.35 -2.60 18.28
C ASN A 184 -27.19 -2.55 19.28
N HIS A 185 -26.12 -1.81 18.97
CA HIS A 185 -24.95 -1.68 19.83
C HIS A 185 -24.89 -0.31 20.51
N PRO A 186 -24.64 -0.21 21.83
CA PRO A 186 -24.66 1.07 22.57
C PRO A 186 -23.73 2.16 22.00
N ASN A 187 -22.60 1.75 21.42
CA ASN A 187 -21.64 2.65 20.76
C ASN A 187 -21.74 2.65 19.23
N GLY A 188 -22.85 2.20 18.65
CA GLY A 188 -22.99 1.93 17.21
C GLY A 188 -22.66 3.12 16.33
N GLN A 189 -23.13 4.31 16.69
CA GLN A 189 -22.79 5.57 16.01
C GLN A 189 -21.27 5.80 15.93
N PHE A 190 -20.54 5.64 17.04
CA PHE A 190 -19.09 5.84 17.03
C PHE A 190 -18.37 4.74 16.24
N LEU A 191 -18.83 3.49 16.35
CA LEU A 191 -18.27 2.36 15.60
C LEU A 191 -18.36 2.57 14.09
N CYS A 192 -19.52 3.01 13.58
CA CYS A 192 -19.69 3.32 12.16
C CYS A 192 -18.81 4.49 11.71
N ARG A 193 -18.70 5.56 12.52
CA ARG A 193 -17.78 6.69 12.22
C ARG A 193 -16.34 6.24 12.14
N TYR A 194 -15.92 5.42 13.11
CA TYR A 194 -14.58 4.88 13.19
C TYR A 194 -14.27 3.99 11.98
N LEU A 195 -15.17 3.06 11.65
CA LEU A 195 -15.01 2.18 10.50
C LEU A 195 -14.95 2.98 9.18
N LEU A 196 -15.80 3.99 9.00
CA LEU A 196 -15.75 4.86 7.82
C LEU A 196 -14.35 5.49 7.68
N VAL A 197 -13.81 6.06 8.76
CA VAL A 197 -12.48 6.68 8.77
C VAL A 197 -11.38 5.66 8.44
N LEU A 198 -11.43 4.44 9.01
CA LEU A 198 -10.46 3.38 8.71
C LEU A 198 -10.43 3.01 7.23
N ILE A 199 -11.60 2.77 6.62
CA ILE A 199 -11.71 2.31 5.23
C ILE A 199 -11.20 3.36 4.23
N HIS A 200 -11.34 4.65 4.55
CA HIS A 200 -10.84 5.75 3.71
C HIS A 200 -9.35 6.05 3.93
N GLY A 201 -8.72 5.47 4.94
CA GLY A 201 -7.28 5.61 5.20
C GLY A 201 -6.43 4.87 4.17
N LYS A 202 -5.21 5.36 3.91
CA LYS A 202 -4.22 4.65 3.08
C LYS A 202 -3.86 3.29 3.65
N VAL A 203 -3.84 3.14 4.98
CA VAL A 203 -3.53 1.85 5.64
C VAL A 203 -4.48 0.74 5.19
N PHE A 204 -5.78 1.02 5.01
CA PHE A 204 -6.74 0.03 4.52
C PHE A 204 -6.45 -0.44 3.09
N GLU A 205 -6.23 0.51 2.17
CA GLU A 205 -5.88 0.18 0.78
C GLU A 205 -4.55 -0.57 0.71
N TYR A 206 -3.57 -0.13 1.50
CA TYR A 206 -2.26 -0.74 1.59
C TYR A 206 -2.33 -2.19 2.07
N LEU A 207 -3.01 -2.45 3.19
CA LEU A 207 -3.20 -3.82 3.67
C LEU A 207 -3.95 -4.67 2.65
N SER A 208 -5.01 -4.12 2.04
CA SER A 208 -5.73 -4.82 0.97
C SER A 208 -4.81 -5.18 -0.20
N LEU A 209 -3.91 -4.27 -0.60
CA LEU A 209 -2.89 -4.52 -1.64
C LEU A 209 -1.94 -5.63 -1.23
N MET A 210 -1.57 -5.73 0.04
CA MET A 210 -0.61 -6.72 0.53
C MET A 210 -1.22 -8.08 0.85
N THR A 211 -2.52 -8.17 1.19
CA THR A 211 -3.10 -9.39 1.76
C THR A 211 -4.29 -9.98 0.99
N SER A 212 -5.04 -9.18 0.21
CA SER A 212 -6.21 -9.70 -0.51
C SER A 212 -5.83 -10.74 -1.56
N ALA A 213 -6.60 -11.81 -1.73
CA ALA A 213 -6.36 -12.74 -2.84
C ALA A 213 -6.79 -12.16 -4.20
N LYS A 214 -7.61 -11.11 -4.22
CA LYS A 214 -8.26 -10.57 -5.44
C LYS A 214 -7.69 -9.20 -5.82
N PHE A 215 -7.64 -8.27 -4.87
CA PHE A 215 -7.16 -6.91 -5.11
C PHE A 215 -5.65 -6.89 -5.32
N GLY A 216 -5.21 -6.36 -6.46
CA GLY A 216 -3.79 -6.42 -6.83
C GLY A 216 -3.34 -7.81 -7.28
N VAL A 217 -4.25 -8.67 -7.75
CA VAL A 217 -3.91 -9.92 -8.44
C VAL A 217 -4.83 -10.09 -9.66
N GLU A 218 -6.13 -10.18 -9.43
CA GLU A 218 -7.10 -10.48 -10.49
C GLU A 218 -7.86 -9.24 -10.98
N ARG A 219 -8.40 -8.43 -10.06
CA ARG A 219 -9.30 -7.30 -10.35
C ARG A 219 -9.18 -6.21 -9.28
N GLU A 220 -9.54 -4.98 -9.60
CA GLU A 220 -9.65 -3.86 -8.64
C GLU A 220 -10.92 -3.93 -7.79
N SER A 221 -11.14 -5.07 -7.14
CA SER A 221 -12.30 -5.29 -6.25
C SER A 221 -11.88 -6.08 -5.01
N LEU A 222 -12.61 -5.84 -3.93
CA LEU A 222 -12.45 -6.51 -2.66
C LEU A 222 -13.46 -7.64 -2.53
N GLN A 223 -13.18 -8.58 -1.64
CA GLN A 223 -14.18 -9.52 -1.12
C GLN A 223 -14.55 -9.11 0.30
N LEU A 224 -15.70 -9.55 0.80
CA LEU A 224 -16.11 -9.29 2.19
C LEU A 224 -15.01 -9.70 3.19
N ARG A 225 -14.38 -10.87 2.96
CA ARG A 225 -13.26 -11.37 3.78
C ARG A 225 -12.06 -10.43 3.81
N ASP A 226 -11.81 -9.68 2.73
CA ASP A 226 -10.69 -8.73 2.68
C ASP A 226 -10.95 -7.58 3.66
N VAL A 227 -12.19 -7.09 3.69
CA VAL A 227 -12.63 -6.06 4.64
C VAL A 227 -12.65 -6.60 6.07
N GLU A 228 -13.19 -7.80 6.27
CA GLU A 228 -13.26 -8.46 7.58
C GLU A 228 -11.88 -8.76 8.17
N SER A 229 -10.88 -9.05 7.33
CA SER A 229 -9.52 -9.35 7.78
C SER A 229 -8.74 -8.13 8.27
N LEU A 230 -9.27 -6.91 8.11
CA LEU A 230 -8.63 -5.68 8.58
C LEU A 230 -8.34 -5.79 10.09
N PRO A 231 -7.09 -5.65 10.54
CA PRO A 231 -6.77 -5.60 11.97
C PRO A 231 -7.53 -4.45 12.62
N PHE A 232 -8.39 -4.74 13.59
CA PHE A 232 -9.28 -3.75 14.18
C PHE A 232 -8.93 -3.51 15.63
N VAL A 233 -8.46 -2.29 15.96
CA VAL A 233 -8.21 -1.88 17.34
C VAL A 233 -9.55 -1.57 18.01
N PRO A 234 -10.00 -2.33 19.03
CA PRO A 234 -11.29 -2.12 19.67
C PRO A 234 -11.42 -0.70 20.24
N PRO A 235 -12.62 -0.08 20.21
CA PRO A 235 -12.83 1.26 20.73
C PRO A 235 -12.33 1.45 22.16
N GLY A 236 -12.45 0.43 23.02
CA GLY A 236 -11.96 0.48 24.41
C GLY A 236 -10.46 0.75 24.54
N LYS A 237 -9.66 0.41 23.53
CA LYS A 237 -8.20 0.68 23.48
C LYS A 237 -7.88 2.07 22.89
N LEU A 238 -8.87 2.81 22.38
CA LEU A 238 -8.67 4.14 21.82
C LEU A 238 -8.75 5.23 22.89
N GLY A 239 -7.66 5.99 23.03
CA GLY A 239 -7.59 7.18 23.86
C GLY A 239 -8.54 8.31 23.42
N LYS A 240 -8.70 9.32 24.28
CA LYS A 240 -9.62 10.46 24.05
C LYS A 240 -9.26 11.22 22.76
N ASP A 241 -7.97 11.44 22.53
CA ASP A 241 -7.48 12.22 21.38
C ASP A 241 -7.77 11.49 20.06
N HIS A 242 -7.51 10.19 19.97
CA HIS A 242 -7.87 9.38 18.81
C HIS A 242 -9.38 9.43 18.52
N ARG A 243 -10.21 9.33 19.56
CA ARG A 243 -11.68 9.41 19.40
C ARG A 243 -12.14 10.78 18.92
N ALA A 244 -11.49 11.85 19.36
CA ALA A 244 -11.77 13.21 18.89
C ALA A 244 -11.34 13.38 17.43
N ALA A 245 -10.14 12.93 17.07
CA ALA A 245 -9.62 12.96 15.70
C ALA A 245 -10.52 12.18 14.74
N ILE A 246 -10.94 10.95 15.10
CA ILE A 246 -11.89 10.15 14.32
C ILE A 246 -13.21 10.91 14.07
N LYS A 247 -13.76 11.56 15.10
CA LYS A 247 -15.00 12.35 14.94
C LYS A 247 -14.79 13.54 14.00
N ALA A 248 -13.64 14.22 14.09
CA ALA A 248 -13.31 15.34 13.22
C ALA A 248 -13.12 14.90 11.76
N CYS A 249 -12.38 13.80 11.52
CA CYS A 249 -12.22 13.21 10.19
C CYS A 249 -13.58 12.78 9.60
N PHE A 250 -14.42 12.12 10.40
CA PHE A 250 -15.77 11.75 9.99
C PHE A 250 -16.60 12.96 9.57
N ALA A 251 -16.60 14.03 10.38
CA ALA A 251 -17.35 15.25 10.07
C ALA A 251 -16.91 15.88 8.74
N LYS A 252 -15.60 15.91 8.47
CA LYS A 252 -15.04 16.38 7.20
C LYS A 252 -15.43 15.48 6.01
N LEU A 253 -15.46 14.16 6.20
CA LEU A 253 -15.93 13.21 5.17
C LEU A 253 -17.39 13.46 4.82
N ILE A 254 -18.30 13.48 5.79
CA ILE A 254 -19.73 13.67 5.50
C ILE A 254 -20.06 15.08 4.97
N ALA A 255 -19.20 16.07 5.21
CA ALA A 255 -19.30 17.41 4.63
C ALA A 255 -18.68 17.51 3.21
N ASN A 256 -18.21 16.39 2.64
CA ASN A 256 -17.48 16.33 1.38
C ASN A 256 -16.25 17.26 1.30
N GLN A 257 -15.58 17.45 2.43
CA GLN A 257 -14.36 18.27 2.55
C GLN A 257 -13.26 17.49 3.28
N PRO A 258 -12.87 16.30 2.75
CA PRO A 258 -11.93 15.44 3.44
C PRO A 258 -10.55 16.10 3.57
N ASP A 259 -10.01 16.03 4.78
CA ASP A 259 -8.60 16.32 5.04
C ASP A 259 -7.83 15.00 5.06
N TRP A 260 -7.34 14.65 3.88
CA TRP A 260 -6.65 13.39 3.63
C TRP A 260 -5.39 13.21 4.46
N THR A 261 -4.64 14.29 4.68
CA THR A 261 -3.40 14.27 5.47
C THR A 261 -3.72 13.97 6.92
N GLU A 262 -4.71 14.65 7.51
CA GLU A 262 -5.11 14.42 8.90
C GLU A 262 -5.75 13.04 9.08
N LEU A 263 -6.56 12.60 8.11
CA LEU A 263 -7.17 11.26 8.13
C LEU A 263 -6.10 10.16 8.11
N ASP A 264 -5.15 10.22 7.18
CA ASP A 264 -4.08 9.22 7.08
C ASP A 264 -3.21 9.20 8.34
N ARG A 265 -2.88 10.39 8.89
CA ARG A 265 -2.16 10.50 10.17
C ARG A 265 -2.94 9.87 11.32
N THR A 266 -4.23 10.15 11.42
CA THR A 266 -5.11 9.60 12.46
C THR A 266 -5.13 8.07 12.39
N VAL A 267 -5.32 7.50 11.20
CA VAL A 267 -5.33 6.03 11.02
C VAL A 267 -3.95 5.44 11.31
N ALA A 268 -2.87 6.07 10.86
CA ALA A 268 -1.51 5.61 11.13
C ALA A 268 -1.19 5.58 12.64
N GLN A 269 -1.61 6.60 13.39
CA GLN A 269 -1.41 6.67 14.85
C GLN A 269 -2.14 5.55 15.61
N ILE A 270 -3.33 5.15 15.16
CA ILE A 270 -4.07 4.02 15.75
C ILE A 270 -3.26 2.72 15.69
N TYR A 271 -2.49 2.54 14.61
CA TYR A 271 -1.59 1.38 14.44
C TYR A 271 -0.15 1.65 14.89
N GLY A 272 0.13 2.81 15.50
CA GLY A 272 1.48 3.19 15.95
C GLY A 272 2.50 3.26 14.82
N LEU A 273 2.08 3.66 13.62
CA LEU A 273 2.95 3.80 12.45
C LEU A 273 3.67 5.14 12.47
N SER A 274 4.98 5.10 12.25
CA SER A 274 5.84 6.28 12.16
C SER A 274 5.61 7.05 10.84
N GLU A 275 6.16 8.26 10.75
CA GLU A 275 6.18 9.00 9.47
C GLU A 275 6.92 8.24 8.37
N ARG A 276 7.96 7.48 8.74
CA ARG A 276 8.71 6.62 7.82
C ARG A 276 7.86 5.48 7.27
N ASP A 277 6.98 4.91 8.09
CA ASP A 277 6.04 3.87 7.65
C ASP A 277 4.97 4.47 6.73
N GLN A 278 4.45 5.65 7.07
CA GLN A 278 3.49 6.37 6.24
C GLN A 278 4.07 6.74 4.87
N GLN A 279 5.35 7.13 4.82
CA GLN A 279 6.06 7.38 3.55
C GLN A 279 6.16 6.09 2.72
N THR A 280 6.55 4.97 3.34
CA THR A 280 6.62 3.66 2.64
C THR A 280 5.27 3.25 2.10
N ILE A 281 4.20 3.33 2.91
CA ILE A 281 2.83 3.08 2.45
C ILE A 281 2.46 3.97 1.26
N ALA A 282 2.75 5.27 1.34
CA ALA A 282 2.41 6.21 0.27
C ALA A 282 3.20 5.93 -1.02
N ASP A 283 4.50 5.67 -0.92
CA ASP A 283 5.36 5.36 -2.06
C ASP A 283 4.91 4.06 -2.73
N THR A 284 4.67 3.02 -1.94
CA THR A 284 4.17 1.72 -2.43
C THR A 284 2.82 1.87 -3.12
N LEU A 285 1.83 2.53 -2.52
CA LEU A 285 0.54 2.75 -3.18
C LEU A 285 0.69 3.57 -4.48
N SER A 286 1.58 4.56 -4.51
CA SER A 286 1.78 5.42 -5.69
C SER A 286 2.43 4.72 -6.89
N THR A 287 3.06 3.56 -6.68
CA THR A 287 3.85 2.85 -7.70
C THR A 287 3.46 1.39 -7.91
N ARG A 288 2.80 0.76 -6.93
CA ARG A 288 2.54 -0.70 -6.90
C ARG A 288 1.06 -1.05 -6.81
N ALA A 289 0.17 -0.07 -6.58
CA ALA A 289 -1.27 -0.29 -6.64
C ALA A 289 -1.70 -0.74 -8.06
N PRO A 290 -2.75 -1.57 -8.19
CA PRO A 290 -3.16 -2.14 -9.48
C PRO A 290 -3.75 -1.12 -10.45
N PHE A 291 -3.95 0.12 -10.02
CA PHE A 291 -4.59 1.16 -10.83
C PHE A 291 -3.69 1.69 -11.94
N ALA A 292 -4.30 2.04 -13.08
CA ALA A 292 -3.60 2.59 -14.23
C ALA A 292 -2.74 3.83 -13.89
N ALA A 293 -3.19 4.68 -12.96
CA ALA A 293 -2.42 5.85 -12.53
C ALA A 293 -1.11 5.46 -11.83
N ALA A 294 -1.14 4.47 -10.94
CA ALA A 294 0.05 3.97 -10.24
C ALA A 294 1.03 3.28 -11.20
N LYS A 295 0.51 2.43 -12.10
CA LYS A 295 1.32 1.79 -13.17
C LYS A 295 2.03 2.82 -14.06
N LYS A 296 1.28 3.82 -14.54
CA LYS A 296 1.85 4.94 -15.33
C LYS A 296 2.86 5.74 -14.52
N ARG A 297 2.59 5.96 -13.24
CA ARG A 297 3.49 6.70 -12.35
C ARG A 297 4.82 5.97 -12.16
N ALA A 298 4.77 4.66 -11.93
CA ALA A 298 5.95 3.81 -11.72
C ALA A 298 6.96 3.87 -12.88
N ILE A 299 6.47 3.89 -14.12
CA ILE A 299 7.30 3.89 -15.34
C ILE A 299 7.70 5.29 -15.83
N LYS A 300 7.16 6.36 -15.24
CA LYS A 300 7.45 7.72 -15.69
C LYS A 300 8.87 8.12 -15.28
N SER A 301 9.55 8.86 -16.14
CA SER A 301 10.80 9.57 -15.81
C SER A 301 10.64 10.47 -14.59
N VAL A 302 11.70 10.55 -13.82
CA VAL A 302 11.77 11.30 -12.56
C VAL A 302 11.86 12.79 -12.87
N THR A 303 11.11 13.61 -12.14
CA THR A 303 11.24 15.07 -12.27
C THR A 303 12.50 15.58 -11.55
N LEU A 304 13.00 16.77 -11.90
CA LEU A 304 14.16 17.34 -11.19
C LEU A 304 13.91 17.49 -9.68
N LYS A 305 12.69 17.87 -9.30
CA LYS A 305 12.28 17.98 -7.89
C LYS A 305 12.28 16.64 -7.16
N GLU A 306 11.84 15.57 -7.83
CA GLU A 306 11.84 14.21 -7.27
C GLU A 306 13.26 13.66 -7.14
N ALA A 307 14.11 13.88 -8.15
CA ALA A 307 15.51 13.50 -8.09
C ALA A 307 16.24 14.22 -6.94
N GLU A 308 15.95 15.51 -6.73
CA GLU A 308 16.51 16.27 -5.62
C GLU A 308 16.00 15.78 -4.25
N LEU A 309 14.70 15.45 -4.15
CA LEU A 309 14.15 14.86 -2.93
C LEU A 309 14.80 13.50 -2.60
N PHE A 310 14.99 12.67 -3.63
CA PHE A 310 15.69 11.39 -3.50
C PHE A 310 17.14 11.59 -3.05
N ARG A 311 17.88 12.48 -3.72
CA ARG A 311 19.28 12.84 -3.39
C ARG A 311 19.41 13.30 -1.95
N ALA A 312 18.59 14.27 -1.53
CA ALA A 312 18.61 14.80 -0.17
C ALA A 312 18.25 13.74 0.88
N ARG A 313 17.29 12.85 0.58
CA ARG A 313 16.96 11.72 1.45
C ARG A 313 18.14 10.76 1.58
N LEU A 314 18.74 10.35 0.46
CA LEU A 314 19.89 9.45 0.42
C LEU A 314 21.06 10.02 1.23
N GLU A 315 21.39 11.30 1.02
CA GLU A 315 22.43 12.00 1.77
C GLU A 315 22.15 11.98 3.28
N THR A 316 20.91 12.29 3.68
CA THR A 316 20.50 12.28 5.09
C THR A 316 20.68 10.89 5.72
N GLU A 317 20.24 9.83 5.05
CA GLU A 317 20.31 8.47 5.60
C GLU A 317 21.75 7.96 5.70
N LEU A 318 22.60 8.25 4.71
CA LEU A 318 24.04 7.93 4.76
C LEU A 318 24.75 8.73 5.87
N ALA A 319 24.46 10.04 5.96
CA ALA A 319 25.06 10.91 6.96
C ALA A 319 24.70 10.50 8.39
N ASN A 320 23.46 10.03 8.64
CA ASN A 320 23.04 9.56 9.96
C ASN A 320 23.93 8.46 10.53
N VAL A 321 24.59 7.67 9.67
CA VAL A 321 25.50 6.59 10.08
C VAL A 321 26.95 7.06 10.04
N LEU A 322 27.41 7.60 8.90
CA LEU A 322 28.83 7.91 8.69
C LEU A 322 29.31 9.14 9.47
N SER A 323 28.41 10.04 9.87
CA SER A 323 28.76 11.18 10.73
C SER A 323 29.12 10.75 12.16
N ALA A 324 28.64 9.59 12.63
CA ALA A 324 29.05 9.04 13.93
C ALA A 324 30.56 8.74 13.98
N SER A 325 31.15 8.43 12.83
CA SER A 325 32.60 8.25 12.64
C SER A 325 33.34 9.55 12.26
N GLY A 326 32.66 10.70 12.29
CA GLY A 326 33.24 12.00 11.97
C GLY A 326 33.34 12.31 10.47
N HIS A 327 32.70 11.53 9.60
CA HIS A 327 32.74 11.75 8.16
C HIS A 327 31.60 12.66 7.69
N ARG A 328 31.92 13.60 6.79
CA ARG A 328 30.91 14.38 6.06
C ARG A 328 30.53 13.65 4.78
N VAL A 329 29.24 13.41 4.57
CA VAL A 329 28.71 12.82 3.34
C VAL A 329 28.24 13.93 2.41
N GLN A 330 28.58 13.81 1.13
CA GLN A 330 28.02 14.64 0.07
C GLN A 330 27.42 13.73 -1.01
N VAL A 331 26.20 14.05 -1.44
CA VAL A 331 25.55 13.37 -2.58
C VAL A 331 25.22 14.39 -3.66
N SER A 332 25.66 14.17 -4.89
CA SER A 332 25.40 15.05 -6.03
C SER A 332 24.78 14.29 -7.20
N MET A 333 23.90 14.96 -7.96
CA MET A 333 23.41 14.41 -9.24
C MET A 333 24.51 14.57 -10.28
N THR A 334 24.80 13.50 -11.02
CA THR A 334 25.75 13.51 -12.13
C THR A 334 24.99 13.61 -13.46
N ASN A 335 25.58 14.31 -14.43
CA ASN A 335 25.03 14.34 -15.79
C ASN A 335 25.19 12.95 -16.42
N SER A 336 24.13 12.44 -17.06
CA SER A 336 24.28 11.28 -17.92
C SER A 336 25.15 11.66 -19.12
N PRO A 337 26.13 10.83 -19.52
CA PRO A 337 26.93 11.06 -20.72
C PRO A 337 26.06 11.09 -21.98
N ASP A 338 24.90 10.44 -21.96
CA ASP A 338 23.88 10.52 -23.01
C ASP A 338 22.49 10.76 -22.39
N ARG A 339 21.82 11.84 -22.83
CA ARG A 339 20.46 12.21 -22.39
C ARG A 339 19.38 11.29 -22.95
N HIS A 340 19.70 10.48 -23.97
CA HIS A 340 18.77 9.51 -24.56
C HIS A 340 18.72 8.19 -23.79
N LEU A 341 19.71 7.91 -22.93
CA LEU A 341 19.73 6.71 -22.10
C LEU A 341 18.77 6.86 -20.91
N PRO A 342 17.99 5.82 -20.56
CA PRO A 342 17.00 5.89 -19.49
C PRO A 342 17.66 5.74 -18.11
N TRP A 343 18.78 6.41 -17.86
CA TRP A 343 19.58 6.30 -16.64
C TRP A 343 19.84 7.66 -16.03
N ARG A 344 19.91 7.70 -14.70
CA ARG A 344 20.32 8.85 -13.91
C ARG A 344 21.37 8.41 -12.89
N PHE A 345 22.29 9.32 -12.59
CA PHE A 345 23.46 9.01 -11.79
C PHE A 345 23.55 9.92 -10.57
N LEU A 346 24.03 9.34 -9.47
CA LEU A 346 24.30 9.97 -8.19
C LEU A 346 25.73 9.66 -7.81
N SER A 347 26.50 10.68 -7.46
CA SER A 347 27.84 10.51 -6.91
C SER A 347 27.80 10.76 -5.41
N ILE A 348 28.44 9.86 -4.66
CA ILE A 348 28.54 9.87 -3.21
C ILE A 348 30.02 10.00 -2.86
N ALA A 349 30.38 10.98 -2.06
CA ALA A 349 31.75 11.20 -1.60
C ALA A 349 31.80 11.54 -0.11
N LEU A 350 32.88 11.11 0.55
CA LEU A 350 33.18 11.51 1.92
C LEU A 350 34.20 12.64 1.98
N ASN A 351 34.05 13.54 2.95
CA ASN A 351 35.00 14.60 3.30
C ASN A 351 35.39 15.50 2.10
N ASP A 352 34.40 15.86 1.27
CA ASP A 352 34.56 16.75 0.12
C ASP A 352 35.57 16.24 -0.93
N ARG A 353 35.82 14.93 -0.97
CA ARG A 353 36.67 14.27 -1.98
C ARG A 353 36.04 14.34 -3.38
N PRO A 354 36.85 14.41 -4.44
CA PRO A 354 36.35 14.49 -5.80
C PRO A 354 35.51 13.26 -6.16
N THR A 355 34.38 13.48 -6.81
CA THR A 355 33.54 12.42 -7.35
C THR A 355 34.19 11.80 -8.59
N PRO A 356 34.00 10.50 -8.86
CA PRO A 356 34.58 9.86 -10.02
C PRO A 356 34.17 10.55 -11.33
N PRO A 357 35.03 10.55 -12.37
CA PRO A 357 34.67 11.06 -13.69
C PRO A 357 33.55 10.23 -14.34
N GLU A 358 32.94 10.80 -15.38
CA GLU A 358 31.77 10.28 -16.12
C GLU A 358 31.78 8.77 -16.37
N LEU A 359 30.60 8.14 -16.31
CA LEU A 359 30.47 6.71 -16.58
C LEU A 359 30.82 6.38 -18.03
N PRO A 360 31.64 5.35 -18.29
CA PRO A 360 31.86 4.87 -19.65
C PRO A 360 30.55 4.31 -20.22
N ALA A 361 30.17 4.72 -21.45
CA ALA A 361 28.95 4.27 -22.12
C ALA A 361 28.80 2.74 -22.17
N ARG A 362 29.92 2.00 -22.27
CA ARG A 362 29.97 0.53 -22.26
C ARG A 362 29.34 -0.12 -21.02
N TRP A 363 29.38 0.55 -19.86
CA TRP A 363 28.82 -0.01 -18.62
C TRP A 363 27.30 0.05 -18.64
N ILE A 364 26.73 1.05 -19.33
CA ILE A 364 25.28 1.16 -19.51
C ILE A 364 24.80 0.06 -20.46
N GLU A 365 25.53 -0.19 -21.56
CA GLU A 365 25.25 -1.30 -22.47
C GLU A 365 25.26 -2.65 -21.74
N GLN A 366 26.28 -2.91 -20.91
CA GLN A 366 26.35 -4.13 -20.10
C GLN A 366 25.22 -4.24 -19.07
N ALA A 367 24.84 -3.13 -18.42
CA ALA A 367 23.73 -3.13 -17.47
C ALA A 367 22.40 -3.49 -18.16
N ASP A 368 22.18 -3.00 -19.38
CA ASP A 368 21.00 -3.35 -20.17
C ASP A 368 21.02 -4.82 -20.63
N ASP A 369 22.18 -5.35 -21.04
CA ASP A 369 22.34 -6.78 -21.39
C ASP A 369 22.09 -7.71 -20.19
N LEU A 370 22.46 -7.27 -18.99
CA LEU A 370 22.24 -8.00 -17.73
C LEU A 370 20.86 -7.75 -17.11
N ALA A 371 19.98 -7.00 -17.78
CA ALA A 371 18.68 -6.62 -17.25
C ALA A 371 18.76 -5.86 -15.90
N ALA A 372 19.89 -5.25 -15.57
CA ALA A 372 20.11 -4.53 -14.32
C ALA A 372 19.34 -3.19 -14.28
N SER A 373 18.83 -2.83 -13.11
CA SER A 373 18.20 -1.53 -12.83
C SER A 373 19.09 -0.59 -12.03
N ARG A 374 20.20 -1.11 -11.49
CA ARG A 374 21.21 -0.41 -10.69
C ARG A 374 22.63 -0.72 -11.17
N ILE A 375 23.46 0.32 -11.24
CA ILE A 375 24.91 0.24 -11.44
C ILE A 375 25.58 0.86 -10.22
N THR A 376 26.56 0.19 -9.62
CA THR A 376 27.38 0.77 -8.55
C THR A 376 28.84 0.76 -8.97
N LEU A 377 29.44 1.95 -9.09
CA LEU A 377 30.85 2.15 -9.38
C LEU A 377 31.58 2.52 -8.11
N ILE A 378 32.60 1.75 -7.74
CA ILE A 378 33.45 2.03 -6.59
C ILE A 378 34.76 2.61 -7.13
N ASP A 379 35.18 3.77 -6.61
CA ASP A 379 36.50 4.30 -6.96
C ASP A 379 37.60 3.33 -6.48
N ALA A 380 38.80 3.32 -7.05
CA ALA A 380 39.85 2.42 -6.60
C ALA A 380 40.57 2.92 -5.33
N HIS A 381 40.58 4.24 -5.11
CA HIS A 381 41.46 4.91 -4.15
C HIS A 381 40.72 5.89 -3.25
N GLU A 382 39.73 6.60 -3.78
CA GLU A 382 38.99 7.62 -3.05
C GLU A 382 37.79 7.01 -2.29
N PRO A 383 37.32 7.65 -1.21
CA PRO A 383 36.12 7.26 -0.46
C PRO A 383 34.87 7.76 -1.19
N CYS A 384 34.75 7.41 -2.48
CA CYS A 384 33.63 7.81 -3.31
C CYS A 384 33.12 6.64 -4.16
N LEU A 385 31.84 6.73 -4.49
CA LEU A 385 31.16 5.79 -5.38
C LEU A 385 30.10 6.51 -6.21
N THR A 386 29.76 5.94 -7.36
CA THR A 386 28.69 6.45 -8.23
C THR A 386 27.62 5.38 -8.39
N VAL A 387 26.35 5.76 -8.18
CA VAL A 387 25.20 4.89 -8.39
C VAL A 387 24.42 5.36 -9.60
N GLY A 388 24.22 4.47 -10.57
CA GLY A 388 23.26 4.62 -11.65
C GLY A 388 21.97 3.91 -11.32
N LEU A 389 20.84 4.55 -11.55
CA LEU A 389 19.51 3.94 -11.49
C LEU A 389 18.74 4.23 -12.77
N LEU A 390 17.90 3.30 -13.20
CA LEU A 390 16.95 3.56 -14.28
C LEU A 390 16.06 4.77 -13.95
N ASP A 391 15.84 5.64 -14.93
CA ASP A 391 14.98 6.84 -14.85
C ASP A 391 13.50 6.44 -14.92
N ARG A 392 13.07 5.73 -13.88
CA ARG A 392 11.70 5.27 -13.64
C ARG A 392 11.37 5.56 -12.18
N TYR A 393 10.30 6.29 -11.94
CA TYR A 393 9.99 6.79 -10.60
C TYR A 393 9.90 5.70 -9.52
N ARG A 394 9.55 4.46 -9.87
CA ARG A 394 9.54 3.33 -8.92
C ARG A 394 10.89 3.09 -8.22
N TYR A 395 12.02 3.46 -8.84
CA TYR A 395 13.36 3.36 -8.25
C TYR A 395 13.81 4.63 -7.51
N TRP A 396 13.04 5.71 -7.62
CA TRP A 396 13.41 7.06 -7.15
C TRP A 396 12.45 7.61 -6.09
N THR A 397 11.74 6.73 -5.39
CA THR A 397 10.91 7.15 -4.25
C THR A 397 11.76 7.45 -3.02
N PRO A 398 11.29 8.29 -2.07
CA PRO A 398 11.97 8.48 -0.79
C PRO A 398 12.22 7.17 -0.02
N THR A 399 11.35 6.18 -0.16
CA THR A 399 11.54 4.84 0.40
C THR A 399 12.70 4.10 -0.28
N GLN A 400 12.82 4.18 -1.60
CA GLN A 400 13.95 3.59 -2.32
C GLN A 400 15.28 4.26 -1.96
N ALA A 401 15.30 5.58 -1.69
CA ALA A 401 16.50 6.24 -1.19
C ALA A 401 16.98 5.67 0.16
N ARG A 402 16.04 5.30 1.04
CA ARG A 402 16.35 4.67 2.33
C ARG A 402 16.88 3.25 2.17
N LEU A 403 16.26 2.46 1.28
CA LEU A 403 16.71 1.12 0.95
C LEU A 403 18.12 1.15 0.35
N LEU A 404 18.34 2.01 -0.65
CA LEU A 404 19.65 2.20 -1.26
C LEU A 404 20.71 2.64 -0.24
N ALA A 405 20.39 3.57 0.66
CA ALA A 405 21.31 3.98 1.73
C ALA A 405 21.73 2.78 2.60
N SER A 406 20.76 1.94 3.00
CA SER A 406 21.00 0.73 3.78
C SER A 406 21.92 -0.24 3.05
N ASP A 407 21.65 -0.52 1.77
CA ASP A 407 22.45 -1.41 0.95
C ASP A 407 23.89 -0.90 0.81
N LEU A 408 24.07 0.38 0.48
CA LEU A 408 25.40 0.98 0.30
C LEU A 408 26.20 0.99 1.60
N LEU A 409 25.57 1.24 2.75
CA LEU A 409 26.24 1.17 4.04
C LEU A 409 26.68 -0.26 4.37
N TRP A 410 25.80 -1.22 4.11
CA TRP A 410 26.08 -2.64 4.37
C TRP A 410 27.22 -3.16 3.49
N GLU A 411 27.17 -2.89 2.19
CA GLU A 411 28.14 -3.43 1.23
C GLU A 411 29.45 -2.64 1.17
N HIS A 412 29.40 -1.32 1.39
CA HIS A 412 30.49 -0.41 1.05
C HIS A 412 30.87 0.55 2.17
N GLY A 413 30.11 0.62 3.28
CA GLY A 413 30.35 1.56 4.37
C GLY A 413 31.76 1.48 4.95
N ALA A 414 32.19 0.28 5.37
CA ALA A 414 33.52 0.08 5.96
C ALA A 414 34.66 0.46 4.99
N MET A 415 34.50 0.17 3.70
CA MET A 415 35.46 0.52 2.66
C MET A 415 35.56 2.04 2.49
N LEU A 416 34.42 2.74 2.48
CA LEU A 416 34.39 4.21 2.38
C LEU A 416 35.08 4.85 3.57
N GLU A 417 34.84 4.36 4.79
CA GLU A 417 35.48 4.87 6.00
C GLU A 417 36.98 4.60 6.02
N GLU A 418 37.42 3.40 5.62
CA GLU A 418 38.84 3.06 5.58
C GLU A 418 39.61 4.00 4.64
N ARG A 419 39.06 4.27 3.45
CA ARG A 419 39.68 5.18 2.48
C ARG A 419 39.61 6.63 2.90
N ALA A 420 38.57 7.04 3.62
CA ALA A 420 38.44 8.40 4.14
C ALA A 420 39.48 8.73 5.23
N ARG A 421 40.10 7.72 5.85
CA ARG A 421 41.18 7.86 6.84
C ARG A 421 42.58 7.90 6.22
N ARG A 422 42.71 7.54 4.94
CA ARG A 422 43.96 7.64 4.18
C ARG A 422 44.09 9.03 3.58
#